data_AF-A0A514MAL7-F1
#
_entry.id   AF-A0A514MAL7-F1
#
_cell.length_a   1.000
_cell.length_b   1.000
_cell.length_c   1.000
_cell.angle_alpha   90.00
_cell.angle_beta   90.00
_cell.angle_gamma   90.00
#
_symmetry.space_group_name_H-M   'P 1'
#
loop_
_entity.id
_entity.type
_entity.pdbx_description
1 polymer ?
#
loop_
_entity_poly.entity_id
_entity_poly.type
_entity_poly.pdbx_seq_one_letter_code
_entity_poly.pdbx_strand_id
1 'polypeptide(L)'
;TTSGIPYNRINLAHGRAHNHGWTNGDSNLADSGTEQLEFIALSQRTGDPKYQQKAENVIRQLQKIYPSDGLLPIYINPHSGTASYSKITFGAMGDSFYEYLLKVWIQGNKTESVKHYRQMWETSMEGLISLTRKSAP
;
A
#
# COMPACT_ATOMS: atom_id res chain seq x y z
N THR A 1 3.15 -6.45 13.07
CA THR A 1 3.77 -7.70 12.59
C THR A 1 5.28 -7.48 12.49
N THR A 2 6.07 -8.53 12.24
CA THR A 2 7.54 -8.42 12.22
C THR A 2 8.06 -7.47 11.14
N SER A 3 7.44 -7.46 9.95
CA SER A 3 7.81 -6.52 8.89
C SER A 3 7.23 -5.12 9.08
N GLY A 4 6.10 -5.01 9.80
CA GLY A 4 5.32 -3.78 9.93
C GLY A 4 4.20 -3.64 8.90
N ILE A 5 4.04 -4.60 7.98
CA ILE A 5 2.85 -4.73 7.13
C ILE A 5 1.67 -5.22 7.98
N PRO A 6 0.53 -4.51 8.05
CA PRO A 6 -0.57 -4.87 8.93
C PRO A 6 -1.28 -6.15 8.50
N TYR A 7 -1.95 -6.80 9.43
CA TYR A 7 -3.00 -7.77 9.12
C TYR A 7 -4.27 -7.03 8.70
N ASN A 8 -5.08 -7.58 7.80
CA ASN A 8 -6.27 -6.92 7.26
C ASN A 8 -7.53 -7.09 8.12
N ARG A 9 -7.47 -7.88 9.20
CA ARG A 9 -8.55 -7.94 10.21
C ARG A 9 -8.02 -7.75 11.60
N ILE A 10 -8.80 -7.06 12.42
CA ILE A 10 -8.56 -6.90 13.85
C ILE A 10 -9.87 -6.98 14.61
N ASN A 11 -9.89 -7.76 15.70
CA ASN A 11 -10.95 -7.69 16.69
C ASN A 11 -10.68 -6.49 17.61
N LEU A 12 -11.49 -5.44 17.51
CA LEU A 12 -11.27 -4.20 18.27
C LEU A 12 -11.45 -4.35 19.78
N ALA A 13 -12.27 -5.31 20.24
CA ALA A 13 -12.48 -5.55 21.67
C ALA A 13 -11.27 -6.25 22.33
N HIS A 14 -10.57 -7.11 21.57
CA HIS A 14 -9.50 -7.96 22.12
C HIS A 14 -8.11 -7.67 21.53
N GLY A 15 -8.00 -6.79 20.54
CA GLY A 15 -6.76 -6.49 19.82
C GLY A 15 -6.20 -7.64 18.98
N ARG A 16 -6.96 -8.74 18.79
CA ARG A 16 -6.49 -9.92 18.04
C ARG A 16 -6.60 -9.67 16.54
N ALA A 17 -5.45 -9.54 15.88
CA ALA A 17 -5.35 -9.30 14.44
C ALA A 17 -4.92 -10.56 13.68
N HIS A 18 -5.47 -10.75 12.48
CA HIS A 18 -5.20 -11.90 11.60
C HIS A 18 -5.64 -11.59 10.16
N ASN A 19 -5.15 -12.36 9.19
CA ASN A 19 -5.60 -12.26 7.80
C ASN A 19 -6.79 -13.18 7.49
N HIS A 20 -7.34 -13.06 6.29
CA HIS A 20 -8.37 -13.96 5.80
C HIS A 20 -7.80 -15.37 5.56
N GLY A 21 -8.57 -16.42 5.86
CA GLY A 21 -8.08 -17.80 5.68
C GLY A 21 -7.72 -18.14 4.23
N TRP A 22 -8.42 -17.52 3.27
CA TRP A 22 -8.19 -17.74 1.83
C TRP A 22 -6.96 -17.00 1.26
N THR A 23 -6.32 -16.10 2.03
CA THR A 23 -5.05 -15.46 1.62
C THR A 23 -3.82 -16.26 2.04
N ASN A 24 -4.01 -17.44 2.65
CA ASN A 24 -2.92 -18.24 3.22
C ASN A 24 -2.00 -17.44 4.18
N GLY A 25 -2.57 -16.47 4.89
CA GLY A 25 -1.85 -15.63 5.85
C GLY A 25 -1.22 -14.37 5.27
N ASP A 26 -1.29 -14.14 3.95
CA ASP A 26 -0.81 -12.90 3.34
C ASP A 26 -1.80 -11.74 3.49
N SER A 27 -1.26 -10.52 3.47
CA SER A 27 -2.04 -9.27 3.53
C SER A 27 -2.29 -8.72 2.13
N ASN A 28 -3.48 -8.19 1.91
CA ASN A 28 -3.87 -7.50 0.67
C ASN A 28 -3.09 -6.19 0.52
N LEU A 29 -2.59 -5.93 -0.69
CA LEU A 29 -1.84 -4.72 -1.02
C LEU A 29 -2.68 -3.46 -0.83
N ALA A 30 -3.89 -3.42 -1.40
CA ALA A 30 -4.82 -2.31 -1.25
C ALA A 30 -5.11 -2.03 0.24
N ASP A 31 -5.63 -2.99 0.99
CA ASP A 31 -5.96 -2.80 2.42
C ASP A 31 -4.75 -2.32 3.25
N SER A 32 -3.54 -2.81 2.96
CA SER A 32 -2.35 -2.42 3.72
C SER A 32 -1.82 -1.04 3.33
N GLY A 33 -1.95 -0.68 2.05
CA GLY A 33 -1.38 0.53 1.44
C GLY A 33 -2.39 1.66 1.20
N THR A 34 -3.57 1.62 1.83
CA THR A 34 -4.69 2.56 1.62
C THR A 34 -5.20 3.12 2.96
N GLU A 35 -4.29 3.41 3.88
CA GLU A 35 -4.63 3.97 5.21
C GLU A 35 -3.82 5.24 5.51
N GLN A 36 -2.98 5.66 4.56
CA GLN A 36 -1.99 6.72 4.72
C GLN A 36 -2.66 8.07 4.92
N LEU A 37 -3.67 8.41 4.10
CA LEU A 37 -4.33 9.71 4.18
C LEU A 37 -4.97 9.94 5.55
N GLU A 38 -5.66 8.91 6.05
CA GLU A 38 -6.41 8.87 7.30
C GLU A 38 -5.46 8.96 8.48
N PHE A 39 -4.41 8.13 8.51
CA PHE A 39 -3.47 8.09 9.62
C PHE A 39 -2.56 9.33 9.65
N ILE A 40 -2.21 9.91 8.50
CA ILE A 40 -1.52 11.20 8.42
C ILE A 40 -2.42 12.30 9.02
N ALA A 41 -3.67 12.40 8.56
CA ALA A 41 -4.61 13.39 9.07
C ALA A 41 -4.88 13.20 10.58
N LEU A 42 -4.99 11.96 11.05
CA LEU A 42 -5.19 11.64 12.46
C LEU A 42 -4.01 12.13 13.31
N SER A 43 -2.77 11.91 12.88
CA SER A 43 -1.59 12.45 13.55
C SER A 43 -1.61 13.98 13.58
N GLN A 44 -1.97 14.64 12.47
CA GLN A 44 -2.05 16.10 12.42
C GLN A 44 -3.11 16.67 13.39
N ARG A 45 -4.26 15.99 13.54
CA ARG A 45 -5.37 16.46 14.38
C ARG A 45 -5.20 16.15 15.86
N THR A 46 -4.51 15.05 16.18
CA THR A 46 -4.31 14.62 17.59
C THR A 46 -2.98 15.09 18.17
N GLY A 47 -2.02 15.47 17.33
CA GLY A 47 -0.65 15.76 17.73
C GLY A 47 0.18 14.50 18.05
N ASP A 48 -0.39 13.30 17.91
CA ASP A 48 0.31 12.03 18.16
C ASP A 48 0.90 11.48 16.85
N PRO A 49 2.24 11.48 16.67
CA PRO A 49 2.88 11.09 15.42
C PRO A 49 2.78 9.59 15.13
N LYS A 50 2.35 8.76 16.10
CA LYS A 50 2.37 7.29 15.93
C LYS A 50 1.53 6.82 14.75
N TYR A 51 0.41 7.49 14.45
CA TYR A 51 -0.49 7.07 13.37
C TYR A 51 0.19 7.22 12.01
N GLN A 52 0.66 8.43 11.69
CA GLN A 52 1.46 8.69 10.50
C GLN A 52 2.68 7.78 10.43
N GLN A 53 3.45 7.64 11.51
CA GLN A 53 4.64 6.79 11.53
C GLN A 53 4.33 5.33 11.17
N LYS A 54 3.19 4.79 11.61
CA LYS A 54 2.75 3.43 11.28
C LYS A 54 2.36 3.30 9.82
N ALA A 55 1.55 4.22 9.28
CA ALA A 55 1.13 4.16 7.89
C ALA A 55 2.29 4.39 6.91
N GLU A 56 3.18 5.32 7.21
CA GLU A 56 4.41 5.58 6.44
C GLU A 56 5.39 4.40 6.50
N ASN A 57 5.41 3.65 7.61
CA ASN A 57 6.25 2.46 7.69
C ASN A 57 5.84 1.39 6.67
N VAL A 58 4.54 1.25 6.39
CA VAL A 58 4.07 0.32 5.35
C VAL A 58 4.66 0.70 4.01
N ILE A 59 4.57 1.97 3.61
CA ILE A 59 5.07 2.46 2.33
C ILE A 59 6.60 2.27 2.24
N ARG A 60 7.34 2.54 3.32
CA ARG A 60 8.78 2.24 3.37
C ARG A 60 9.09 0.76 3.19
N GLN A 61 8.27 -0.17 3.68
CA GLN A 61 8.49 -1.59 3.43
C GLN A 61 8.19 -1.94 1.97
N LEU A 62 7.08 -1.47 1.43
CA LEU A 62 6.70 -1.70 0.03
C LEU A 62 7.75 -1.12 -0.93
N GLN A 63 8.35 0.03 -0.61
CA GLN A 63 9.41 0.64 -1.40
C GLN A 63 10.65 -0.25 -1.53
N LYS A 64 10.98 -1.06 -0.51
CA LYS A 64 12.15 -1.97 -0.55
C LYS A 64 11.98 -3.11 -1.55
N ILE A 65 10.74 -3.50 -1.80
CA ILE A 65 10.37 -4.61 -2.71
C ILE A 65 9.73 -4.08 -3.99
N TYR A 66 9.79 -2.76 -4.21
CA TYR A 66 9.10 -2.10 -5.30
C TYR A 66 9.80 -2.45 -6.62
N PRO A 67 9.11 -3.10 -7.56
CA PRO A 67 9.72 -3.53 -8.79
C PRO A 67 10.01 -2.33 -9.71
N SER A 68 10.93 -2.52 -10.66
CA SER A 68 11.35 -1.45 -11.58
C SER A 68 10.23 -0.97 -12.50
N ASP A 69 9.20 -1.79 -12.73
CA ASP A 69 8.01 -1.44 -13.49
C ASP A 69 6.87 -0.89 -12.59
N GLY A 70 7.07 -0.81 -11.27
CA GLY A 70 6.09 -0.30 -10.31
C GLY A 70 4.89 -1.22 -10.07
N LEU A 71 4.89 -2.43 -10.62
CA LEU A 71 3.75 -3.35 -10.59
C LEU A 71 3.85 -4.36 -9.44
N LEU A 72 3.25 -4.03 -8.29
CA LEU A 72 3.23 -4.94 -7.14
C LEU A 72 2.14 -6.02 -7.26
N PRO A 73 2.43 -7.28 -6.86
CA PRO A 73 1.42 -8.31 -6.65
C PRO A 73 0.44 -7.94 -5.51
N ILE A 74 -0.80 -8.41 -5.60
CA ILE A 74 -1.87 -8.10 -4.62
C ILE A 74 -1.64 -8.67 -3.21
N TYR A 75 -0.71 -9.60 -3.02
CA TYR A 75 -0.42 -10.20 -1.71
C TYR A 75 0.99 -9.92 -1.23
N ILE A 76 1.08 -9.47 0.01
CA ILE A 76 2.34 -9.17 0.72
C ILE A 76 2.38 -10.00 2.00
N ASN A 77 3.49 -10.69 2.23
CA ASN A 77 3.64 -11.47 3.44
C ASN A 77 3.90 -10.55 4.66
N PRO A 78 3.07 -10.59 5.71
CA PRO A 78 3.18 -9.67 6.83
C PRO A 78 4.35 -9.98 7.79
N HIS A 79 5.03 -11.11 7.63
CA HIS A 79 6.17 -11.49 8.47
C HIS A 79 7.49 -11.13 7.79
N SER A 80 7.68 -11.53 6.53
CA SER A 80 8.89 -11.22 5.76
C SER A 80 8.87 -9.82 5.14
N GLY A 81 7.68 -9.25 4.88
CA GLY A 81 7.53 -8.01 4.14
C GLY A 81 7.81 -8.13 2.64
N THR A 82 7.87 -9.36 2.11
CA THR A 82 8.10 -9.65 0.70
C THR A 82 6.79 -9.80 -0.06
N ALA A 83 6.79 -9.49 -1.36
CA ALA A 83 5.65 -9.82 -2.22
C ALA A 83 5.52 -11.34 -2.35
N SER A 84 4.29 -11.84 -2.26
CA SER A 84 3.96 -13.22 -2.58
C SER A 84 3.67 -13.34 -4.08
N TYR A 85 3.86 -14.53 -4.64
CA TYR A 85 3.45 -14.78 -6.01
C TYR A 85 1.92 -14.71 -6.12
N SER A 86 1.41 -13.68 -6.79
CA SER A 86 -0.02 -13.48 -6.99
C SER A 86 -0.28 -12.63 -8.24
N LYS A 87 -1.55 -12.41 -8.57
CA LYS A 87 -1.94 -11.51 -9.66
C LYS A 87 -1.44 -10.10 -9.40
N ILE A 88 -1.13 -9.40 -10.48
CA ILE A 88 -0.98 -7.93 -10.53
C ILE A 88 -2.27 -7.42 -11.18
N THR A 89 -2.90 -6.43 -10.55
CA THR A 89 -4.14 -5.84 -11.06
C THR A 89 -4.30 -4.41 -10.54
N PHE A 90 -4.96 -3.59 -11.35
CA PHE A 90 -5.44 -2.23 -10.98
C PHE A 90 -6.92 -2.24 -10.59
N GLY A 91 -7.50 -3.43 -10.37
CA GLY A 91 -8.82 -3.61 -9.77
C GLY A 91 -8.69 -4.11 -8.33
N ALA A 92 -9.70 -4.86 -7.88
CA ALA A 92 -9.82 -5.33 -6.50
C ALA A 92 -8.51 -5.88 -5.91
N MET A 93 -8.22 -5.47 -4.67
CA MET A 93 -7.03 -5.81 -3.87
C MET A 93 -5.71 -5.15 -4.31
N GLY A 94 -5.69 -4.38 -5.42
CA GLY A 94 -4.52 -3.62 -5.87
C GLY A 94 -4.79 -2.16 -6.23
N ASP A 95 -6.01 -1.84 -6.67
CA ASP A 95 -6.48 -0.52 -7.10
C ASP A 95 -6.03 0.66 -6.22
N SER A 96 -6.50 0.72 -4.98
CA SER A 96 -6.40 1.91 -4.14
C SER A 96 -5.00 2.15 -3.59
N PHE A 97 -4.11 1.15 -3.62
CA PHE A 97 -2.69 1.36 -3.35
C PHE A 97 -2.11 2.38 -4.33
N TYR A 98 -2.34 2.20 -5.64
CA TYR A 98 -1.85 3.13 -6.66
C TYR A 98 -2.54 4.50 -6.54
N GLU A 99 -3.83 4.53 -6.20
CA GLU A 99 -4.56 5.77 -5.94
C GLU A 99 -3.94 6.58 -4.78
N TYR A 100 -3.58 5.91 -3.69
CA TYR A 100 -3.05 6.55 -2.49
C TYR A 100 -1.64 7.10 -2.68
N LEU A 101 -0.84 6.50 -3.56
CA LEU A 101 0.45 7.09 -3.94
C LEU A 101 0.27 8.53 -4.46
N LEU A 102 -0.68 8.74 -5.38
CA LEU A 102 -0.95 10.09 -5.90
C LEU A 102 -1.62 10.99 -4.85
N LYS A 103 -2.59 10.47 -4.09
CA LYS A 103 -3.32 11.27 -3.11
C LYS A 103 -2.43 11.75 -1.97
N VAL A 104 -1.52 10.92 -1.45
CA VAL A 104 -0.59 11.33 -0.39
C VAL A 104 0.40 12.38 -0.89
N TRP A 105 0.88 12.26 -2.13
CA TRP A 105 1.68 13.31 -2.77
C TRP A 105 0.95 14.67 -2.77
N ILE A 106 -0.35 14.66 -3.10
CA ILE A 106 -1.19 15.88 -3.10
C ILE A 106 -1.44 16.37 -1.66
N GLN A 107 -1.78 15.48 -0.73
CA GLN A 107 -2.02 15.81 0.69
C GLN A 107 -0.78 16.43 1.34
N GLY A 108 0.41 15.92 1.03
CA GLY A 108 1.69 16.46 1.46
C GLY A 108 2.10 17.75 0.74
N ASN A 109 1.17 18.44 0.07
CA ASN A 109 1.39 19.69 -0.64
C ASN A 109 2.53 19.65 -1.66
N LYS A 110 2.78 18.49 -2.27
CA LYS A 110 3.76 18.32 -3.34
C LYS A 110 5.19 18.73 -2.95
N THR A 111 5.59 18.49 -1.70
CA THR A 111 6.91 18.84 -1.18
C THR A 111 7.95 17.73 -1.41
N GLU A 112 9.25 18.08 -1.39
CA GLU A 112 10.32 17.09 -1.55
C GLU A 112 10.26 15.95 -0.52
N SER A 113 9.74 16.21 0.69
CA SER A 113 9.58 15.17 1.73
C SER A 113 8.64 14.02 1.34
N VAL A 114 7.67 14.25 0.47
CA VAL A 114 6.70 13.23 -0.01
C VAL A 114 6.91 12.86 -1.47
N LYS A 115 8.01 13.29 -2.10
CA LYS A 115 8.28 13.07 -3.53
C LYS A 115 8.35 11.61 -3.93
N HIS A 116 8.77 10.73 -3.03
CA HIS A 116 8.84 9.29 -3.26
C HIS A 116 7.46 8.70 -3.62
N TYR A 117 6.37 9.22 -3.06
CA TYR A 117 5.01 8.82 -3.44
C TYR A 117 4.71 9.10 -4.92
N ARG A 118 5.08 10.30 -5.39
CA ARG A 118 4.93 10.66 -6.81
C ARG A 118 5.77 9.76 -7.70
N GLN A 119 7.02 9.49 -7.33
CA GLN A 119 7.92 8.64 -8.12
C GLN A 119 7.34 7.23 -8.25
N MET A 120 6.90 6.62 -7.16
CA MET A 120 6.24 5.31 -7.19
C MET A 120 4.99 5.33 -8.08
N TRP A 121 4.17 6.38 -7.97
CA TRP A 121 2.98 6.51 -8.82
C TRP A 121 3.33 6.63 -10.31
N GLU A 122 4.28 7.49 -10.68
CA GLU A 122 4.71 7.67 -12.07
C GLU A 122 5.26 6.35 -12.65
N THR A 123 6.13 5.65 -11.90
CA THR A 123 6.63 4.32 -12.30
C THR A 123 5.48 3.31 -12.48
N SER A 124 4.49 3.29 -11.58
CA SER A 124 3.31 2.41 -11.73
C SER A 124 2.50 2.72 -12.98
N MET A 125 2.33 4.00 -13.33
CA MET A 125 1.57 4.40 -14.51
C MET A 125 2.29 4.01 -15.80
N GLU A 126 3.63 4.11 -15.82
CA GLU A 126 4.43 3.59 -16.93
C GLU A 126 4.28 2.06 -17.05
N GLY A 127 4.37 1.33 -15.93
CA GLY A 127 4.14 -0.11 -15.88
C GLY A 127 2.74 -0.50 -16.35
N LEU A 128 1.70 0.24 -15.93
CA LEU A 128 0.31 -0.01 -16.30
C LEU A 128 0.12 -0.01 -17.83
N ILE A 129 0.78 0.91 -18.55
CA ILE A 129 0.68 0.98 -20.01
C ILE A 129 1.05 -0.37 -20.65
N SER A 130 2.04 -1.08 -20.10
CA SER A 130 2.45 -2.40 -20.59
C SER A 130 1.37 -3.50 -20.43
N LEU A 131 0.42 -3.30 -19.50
CA LEU A 131 -0.71 -4.21 -19.26
C LEU A 131 -1.94 -3.88 -20.12
N THR A 132 -1.99 -2.70 -20.73
CA THR A 132 -3.15 -2.26 -21.51
C THR A 132 -3.20 -2.92 -22.89
N ARG A 133 -4.41 -3.29 -23.34
CA ARG A 133 -4.67 -3.80 -24.68
C ARG A 133 -5.93 -3.16 -25.24
N LYS A 134 -5.96 -2.96 -26.56
CA LYS A 134 -7.16 -2.50 -27.28
C LYS A 134 -8.03 -3.72 -27.62
N SER A 135 -9.31 -3.68 -27.29
CA SER A 135 -10.26 -4.69 -27.76
C SER A 135 -10.40 -4.64 -29.27
N ALA A 136 -10.54 -5.80 -29.92
CA ALA A 136 -11.02 -5.86 -31.30
C ALA A 136 -12.55 -5.62 -31.31
N PRO A 137 -13.10 -5.04 -32.40
CA PRO A 137 -14.55 -4.94 -32.59
C PRO A 137 -15.23 -6.30 -32.59
#